data_AF-A0A537BB43-F1
#
_entry.id   AF-A0A537BB43-F1
#
_cell.length_a   1.000
_cell.length_b   1.000
_cell.length_c   1.000
_cell.angle_alpha   90.00
_cell.angle_beta   90.00
_cell.angle_gamma   90.00
#
_symmetry.space_group_name_H-M   'P 1'
#
loop_
_entity.id
_entity.type
_entity.pdbx_description
1 polymer ?
#
loop_
_entity_poly.entity_id
_entity_poly.type
_entity_poly.pdbx_seq_one_letter_code
_entity_poly.pdbx_strand_id
1 'polypeptide(L)'
;ALFRAKAEQIAGVIVEPVAGNMNLVLPEPGFLQALREQCTRSGAVLIFDEVMTGFRVALGGAQARYGIRPDLTTLGKVIGGGLPVGAVGGRRDIMQKIAPLGPVYQAGTLSGNPVAVAAGLATLKLVDQPGFQERIESITQQLVTGLAAEARKAGVIFSSQSIGSMFGIYFRDAPPRSLAEVMQCDRERFNRFFHAMLEHGIYLAPSAYETGFVSAAHDTPEVETTLVAARSCFERLS
;
A
#
# COMPACT_ATOMS: atom_id res chain seq x y z
N ALA A 1 -11.00 15.83 -18.84
CA ALA A 1 -12.07 16.85 -18.99
C ALA A 1 -12.00 17.91 -17.89
N LEU A 2 -11.92 17.51 -16.61
CA LEU A 2 -11.88 18.43 -15.46
C LEU A 2 -10.75 19.48 -15.52
N PHE A 3 -9.49 19.07 -15.71
CA PHE A 3 -8.37 20.01 -15.85
C PHE A 3 -8.57 21.01 -17.00
N ARG A 4 -9.21 20.62 -18.11
CA ARG A 4 -9.51 21.56 -19.21
C ARG A 4 -10.58 22.57 -18.85
N ALA A 5 -11.55 22.20 -18.01
CA ALA A 5 -12.68 23.05 -17.66
C ALA A 5 -12.40 23.95 -16.43
N LYS A 6 -11.52 23.52 -15.53
CA LYS A 6 -11.34 24.13 -14.20
C LYS A 6 -9.88 24.18 -13.71
N ALA A 7 -8.88 24.16 -14.60
CA ALA A 7 -7.46 24.13 -14.22
C ALA A 7 -7.11 25.11 -13.09
N GLU A 8 -7.49 26.38 -13.23
CA GLU A 8 -7.16 27.46 -12.29
C GLU A 8 -7.85 27.35 -10.93
N GLN A 9 -8.87 26.47 -10.80
CA GLN A 9 -9.59 26.23 -9.55
C GLN A 9 -9.09 24.98 -8.82
N ILE A 10 -8.17 24.22 -9.40
CA ILE A 10 -7.63 22.98 -8.82
C ILE A 10 -6.34 23.31 -8.08
N ALA A 11 -6.41 23.35 -6.74
CA ALA A 11 -5.23 23.56 -5.91
C ALA A 11 -4.24 22.38 -5.95
N GLY A 12 -4.75 21.16 -6.06
CA GLY A 12 -3.93 19.95 -6.10
C GLY A 12 -4.71 18.68 -6.40
N VAL A 13 -3.96 17.62 -6.68
CA VAL A 13 -4.46 16.24 -6.82
C VAL A 13 -3.77 15.40 -5.77
N ILE A 14 -4.55 14.69 -4.96
CA ILE A 14 -4.06 13.71 -4.01
C ILE A 14 -4.40 12.30 -4.50
N VAL A 15 -3.47 11.36 -4.37
CA VAL A 15 -3.64 9.98 -4.82
C VAL A 15 -2.79 9.03 -3.98
N GLU A 16 -3.33 7.87 -3.63
CA GLU A 16 -2.51 6.73 -3.22
C GLU A 16 -1.81 6.19 -4.49
N PRO A 17 -0.47 6.27 -4.61
CA PRO A 17 0.22 5.87 -5.83
C PRO A 17 0.11 4.37 -6.13
N VAL A 18 -0.10 3.57 -5.08
CA VAL A 18 -0.64 2.21 -5.14
C VAL A 18 -1.80 2.20 -4.14
N ALA A 19 -3.01 1.90 -4.60
CA ALA A 19 -4.15 1.93 -3.71
C ALA A 19 -4.14 0.70 -2.80
N GLY A 20 -4.40 0.91 -1.51
CA GLY A 20 -4.53 -0.18 -0.53
C GLY A 20 -5.88 -0.23 0.20
N ASN A 21 -6.63 0.88 0.23
CA ASN A 21 -7.95 0.96 0.87
C ASN A 21 -9.12 0.51 -0.04
N MET A 22 -8.81 -0.04 -1.21
CA MET A 22 -9.77 -0.74 -2.08
C MET A 22 -9.21 -2.11 -2.48
N ASN A 23 -8.53 -2.76 -1.54
CA ASN A 23 -7.57 -3.84 -1.76
C ASN A 23 -6.36 -3.32 -2.55
N LEU A 24 -5.42 -4.19 -2.91
CA LEU A 24 -4.23 -3.80 -3.65
C LEU A 24 -4.55 -3.54 -5.12
N VAL A 25 -4.70 -2.27 -5.53
CA VAL A 25 -4.86 -1.92 -6.95
C VAL A 25 -3.61 -1.18 -7.43
N LEU A 26 -2.86 -1.82 -8.34
CA LEU A 26 -1.69 -1.22 -8.96
C LEU A 26 -2.10 -0.13 -9.94
N PRO A 27 -1.31 0.96 -10.07
CA PRO A 27 -1.58 1.99 -11.06
C PRO A 27 -1.39 1.43 -12.47
N GLU A 28 -2.31 1.78 -13.38
CA GLU A 28 -2.12 1.51 -14.80
C GLU A 28 -0.87 2.21 -15.35
N PRO A 29 -0.15 1.60 -16.30
CA PRO A 29 0.97 2.25 -16.97
C PRO A 29 0.58 3.63 -17.52
N GLY A 30 1.35 4.65 -17.17
CA GLY A 30 1.11 6.03 -17.59
C GLY A 30 0.12 6.82 -16.73
N PHE A 31 -0.61 6.20 -15.80
CA PHE A 31 -1.58 6.91 -14.95
C PHE A 31 -0.90 7.96 -14.06
N LEU A 32 0.12 7.57 -13.29
CA LEU A 32 0.83 8.48 -12.40
C LEU A 32 1.62 9.56 -13.17
N GLN A 33 2.17 9.20 -14.33
CA GLN A 33 2.82 10.12 -15.27
C GLN A 33 1.83 11.19 -15.74
N ALA A 34 0.63 10.77 -16.16
CA ALA A 34 -0.41 11.68 -16.61
C ALA A 34 -0.84 12.65 -15.49
N LEU A 35 -1.00 12.17 -14.25
CA LEU A 35 -1.28 13.05 -13.10
C LEU A 35 -0.18 14.08 -12.89
N ARG A 36 1.09 13.66 -12.92
CA ARG A 36 2.24 14.55 -12.80
C ARG A 36 2.25 15.61 -13.89
N GLU A 37 2.08 15.23 -15.14
CA GLU A 37 2.05 16.14 -16.29
C GLU A 37 0.90 17.15 -16.19
N GLN A 38 -0.31 16.71 -15.84
CA GLN A 38 -1.47 17.60 -15.71
C GLN A 38 -1.30 18.59 -14.55
N CYS A 39 -0.79 18.14 -13.39
CA CYS A 39 -0.49 19.02 -12.28
C CYS A 39 0.56 20.08 -12.65
N THR A 40 1.65 19.66 -13.29
CA THR A 40 2.70 20.60 -13.76
C THR A 40 2.15 21.62 -14.75
N ARG A 41 1.34 21.20 -15.72
CA ARG A 41 0.76 22.09 -16.74
C ARG A 41 -0.24 23.10 -16.19
N SER A 42 -0.97 22.75 -15.14
CA SER A 42 -2.03 23.58 -14.55
C SER A 42 -1.55 24.42 -13.36
N GLY A 43 -0.36 24.15 -12.84
CA GLY A 43 0.12 24.74 -11.58
C GLY A 43 -0.45 24.07 -10.32
N ALA A 44 -1.26 23.01 -10.46
CA ALA A 44 -1.77 22.25 -9.33
C ALA A 44 -0.65 21.43 -8.64
N VAL A 45 -0.77 21.26 -7.32
CA VAL A 45 0.15 20.46 -6.50
C VAL A 45 -0.19 18.97 -6.64
N LEU A 46 0.77 18.13 -7.06
CA LEU A 46 0.62 16.68 -6.96
C LEU A 46 1.01 16.20 -5.56
N ILE A 47 0.11 15.52 -4.88
CA ILE A 47 0.30 14.96 -3.55
C ILE A 47 0.23 13.44 -3.66
N PHE A 48 1.32 12.75 -3.31
CA PHE A 48 1.24 11.30 -3.10
C PHE A 48 0.93 11.00 -1.65
N ASP A 49 -0.16 10.26 -1.43
CA ASP A 49 -0.42 9.67 -0.14
C ASP A 49 0.36 8.37 0.01
N GLU A 50 1.54 8.48 0.61
CA GLU A 50 2.43 7.35 0.87
C GLU A 50 2.36 6.90 2.33
N VAL A 51 1.26 7.18 3.04
CA VAL A 51 1.04 6.67 4.40
C VAL A 51 1.10 5.14 4.43
N MET A 52 0.63 4.47 3.37
CA MET A 52 0.71 3.02 3.25
C MET A 52 1.92 2.54 2.43
N THR A 53 2.22 3.21 1.31
CA THR A 53 3.23 2.76 0.35
C THR A 53 4.66 3.16 0.72
N GLY A 54 4.83 4.20 1.53
CA GLY A 54 6.12 4.74 1.95
C GLY A 54 6.93 3.70 2.74
N PHE A 55 8.20 3.51 2.34
CA PHE A 55 9.12 2.49 2.87
C PHE A 55 8.65 1.04 2.73
N ARG A 56 7.52 0.81 2.03
CA ARG A 56 6.85 -0.48 1.94
C ARG A 56 6.84 -1.08 0.54
N VAL A 57 6.53 -0.24 -0.45
CA VAL A 57 6.57 -0.58 -1.89
C VAL A 57 8.01 -0.63 -2.38
N ALA A 58 8.85 0.25 -1.85
CA ALA A 58 10.29 0.30 -2.01
C ALA A 58 10.87 1.15 -0.87
N LEU A 59 12.20 1.15 -0.69
CA LEU A 59 12.87 2.00 0.31
C LEU A 59 12.48 3.48 0.15
N GLY A 60 12.51 3.98 -1.10
CA GLY A 60 12.08 5.35 -1.44
C GLY A 60 10.57 5.51 -1.69
N GLY A 61 9.74 4.54 -1.28
CA GLY A 61 8.30 4.54 -1.56
C GLY A 61 7.92 4.28 -3.02
N ALA A 62 6.64 4.38 -3.31
CA ALA A 62 6.10 4.25 -4.66
C ALA A 62 6.63 5.35 -5.60
N GLN A 63 6.89 6.56 -5.10
CA GLN A 63 7.52 7.61 -5.90
C GLN A 63 8.87 7.17 -6.50
N ALA A 64 9.71 6.47 -5.74
CA ALA A 64 10.96 5.92 -6.24
C ALA A 64 10.72 4.72 -7.18
N ARG A 65 9.78 3.83 -6.82
CA ARG A 65 9.44 2.65 -7.63
C ARG A 65 8.96 3.01 -9.03
N TYR A 66 8.17 4.07 -9.17
CA TYR A 66 7.60 4.52 -10.44
C TYR A 66 8.35 5.70 -11.08
N GLY A 67 9.40 6.22 -10.43
CA GLY A 67 10.16 7.37 -10.93
C GLY A 67 9.34 8.66 -11.05
N ILE A 68 8.34 8.86 -10.19
CA ILE A 68 7.46 10.03 -10.20
C ILE A 68 7.74 10.89 -8.98
N ARG A 69 8.11 12.15 -9.18
CA ARG A 69 8.32 13.11 -8.08
C ARG A 69 7.04 13.91 -7.81
N PRO A 70 6.33 13.66 -6.69
CA PRO A 70 5.22 14.52 -6.29
C PRO A 70 5.75 15.86 -5.76
N ASP A 71 4.87 16.86 -5.67
CA ASP A 71 5.18 18.13 -5.02
C ASP A 71 5.18 18.01 -3.49
N LEU A 72 4.27 17.17 -2.97
CA LEU A 72 4.16 16.80 -1.55
C LEU A 72 3.97 15.29 -1.39
N THR A 73 4.43 14.75 -0.27
CA THR A 73 4.20 13.38 0.16
C THR A 73 3.68 13.37 1.58
N THR A 74 2.62 12.60 1.84
CA THR A 74 2.20 12.26 3.21
C THR A 74 2.75 10.89 3.59
N LEU A 75 3.18 10.74 4.84
CA LEU A 75 3.77 9.54 5.39
C LEU A 75 3.13 9.22 6.74
N GLY A 76 3.15 7.94 7.10
CA GLY A 76 2.65 7.43 8.37
C GLY A 76 3.08 5.97 8.53
N LYS A 77 2.38 5.21 9.37
CA LYS A 77 2.59 3.77 9.58
C LYS A 77 4.06 3.41 9.87
N VAL A 78 4.83 3.01 8.85
CA VAL A 78 6.23 2.55 8.98
C VAL A 78 7.10 3.60 9.69
N ILE A 79 6.90 4.90 9.41
CA ILE A 79 7.72 5.97 10.00
C ILE A 79 7.56 6.13 11.51
N GLY A 80 6.51 5.54 12.10
CA GLY A 80 6.26 5.57 13.53
C GLY A 80 6.77 4.34 14.28
N GLY A 81 7.21 3.28 13.59
CA GLY A 81 7.66 2.05 14.23
C GLY A 81 6.63 1.41 15.16
N GLY A 82 5.34 1.52 14.81
CA GLY A 82 4.22 1.04 15.64
C GLY A 82 3.61 2.11 16.57
N LEU A 83 4.20 3.30 16.67
CA LEU A 83 3.65 4.44 17.43
C LEU A 83 2.97 5.48 16.52
N PRO A 84 2.08 6.33 17.08
CA PRO A 84 1.39 7.36 16.31
C PRO A 84 2.35 8.42 15.75
N VAL A 85 2.66 8.31 14.46
CA VAL A 85 3.46 9.29 13.71
C VAL A 85 2.87 9.45 12.31
N GLY A 86 2.68 10.70 11.92
CA GLY A 86 2.44 11.12 10.54
C GLY A 86 3.39 12.25 10.17
N ALA A 87 3.68 12.39 8.88
CA ALA A 87 4.50 13.48 8.35
C ALA A 87 3.98 13.95 6.99
N VAL A 88 4.21 15.22 6.70
CA VAL A 88 4.03 15.80 5.36
C VAL A 88 5.34 16.47 4.99
N GLY A 89 5.84 16.20 3.79
CA GLY A 89 7.06 16.80 3.27
C GLY A 89 7.01 16.97 1.77
N GLY A 90 7.97 17.67 1.19
CA GLY A 90 8.03 17.88 -0.25
C GLY A 90 8.83 19.11 -0.63
N ARG A 91 8.40 19.82 -1.68
CA ARG A 91 9.11 21.00 -2.18
C ARG A 91 9.22 22.09 -1.11
N ARG A 92 10.43 22.65 -0.99
CA ARG A 92 10.78 23.68 0.01
C ARG A 92 9.90 24.92 -0.08
N ASP A 93 9.61 25.41 -1.28
CA ASP A 93 8.80 26.61 -1.51
C ASP A 93 7.35 26.45 -1.02
N ILE A 94 6.82 25.22 -1.04
CA ILE A 94 5.51 24.88 -0.47
C ILE A 94 5.63 24.73 1.06
N MET A 95 6.59 23.95 1.55
CA MET A 95 6.75 23.69 2.99
C MET A 95 7.05 24.96 3.81
N GLN A 96 7.70 25.97 3.21
CA GLN A 96 7.93 27.27 3.83
C GLN A 96 6.66 28.10 4.04
N LYS A 97 5.50 27.67 3.50
CA LYS A 97 4.21 28.31 3.77
C LYS A 97 3.61 27.89 5.12
N ILE A 98 4.11 26.81 5.74
CA ILE A 98 3.63 26.34 7.03
C ILE A 98 4.23 27.20 8.15
N ALA A 99 3.42 27.51 9.16
CA ALA A 99 3.87 28.21 10.36
C ALA A 99 5.01 27.44 11.05
N PRO A 100 6.01 28.14 11.64
CA PRO A 100 6.07 29.60 11.81
C PRO A 100 6.67 30.36 10.62
N LEU A 101 7.10 29.68 9.55
CA LEU A 101 7.78 30.33 8.41
C LEU A 101 6.82 31.04 7.46
N GLY A 102 5.58 30.55 7.38
CA GLY A 102 4.55 31.12 6.52
C GLY A 102 3.18 31.18 7.18
N PRO A 103 2.17 31.63 6.41
CA PRO A 103 0.86 31.99 6.95
C PRO A 103 -0.07 30.79 7.19
N VAL A 104 0.29 29.57 6.77
CA VAL A 104 -0.56 28.39 6.90
C VAL A 104 -0.33 27.75 8.26
N TYR A 105 -1.27 27.91 9.18
CA TYR A 105 -1.16 27.40 10.54
C TYR A 105 -1.35 25.88 10.60
N GLN A 106 -0.39 25.18 11.19
CA GLN A 106 -0.50 23.77 11.57
C GLN A 106 0.28 23.57 12.88
N ALA A 107 -0.32 22.89 13.85
CA ALA A 107 0.31 22.56 15.11
C ALA A 107 -0.16 21.18 15.62
N GLY A 108 0.59 20.60 16.55
CA GLY A 108 0.20 19.39 17.26
C GLY A 108 1.04 19.20 18.51
N THR A 109 0.40 19.11 19.68
CA THR A 109 1.08 19.06 20.99
C THR A 109 2.07 17.90 21.12
N LEU A 110 1.75 16.76 20.50
CA LEU A 110 2.56 15.54 20.56
C LEU A 110 3.35 15.28 19.26
N SER A 111 3.29 16.21 18.31
CA SER A 111 4.04 16.09 17.05
C SER A 111 5.54 16.07 17.36
N GLY A 112 6.23 15.04 16.86
CA GLY A 112 7.67 14.88 17.09
C GLY A 112 8.05 14.47 18.50
N ASN A 113 7.15 13.87 19.29
CA ASN A 113 7.50 13.36 20.62
C ASN A 113 8.66 12.35 20.54
N PRO A 114 9.60 12.36 21.50
CA PRO A 114 10.87 11.65 21.39
C PRO A 114 10.73 10.13 21.34
N VAL A 115 9.70 9.57 21.98
CA VAL A 115 9.46 8.11 21.98
C VAL A 115 9.08 7.64 20.58
N ALA A 116 8.13 8.32 19.94
CA ALA A 116 7.70 7.98 18.59
C ALA A 116 8.81 8.23 17.55
N VAL A 117 9.60 9.29 17.70
CA VAL A 117 10.77 9.56 16.85
C VAL A 117 11.84 8.46 17.01
N ALA A 118 12.13 8.02 18.24
CA ALA A 118 13.09 6.95 18.48
C ALA A 118 12.66 5.62 17.85
N ALA A 119 11.39 5.23 18.02
CA ALA A 119 10.82 4.03 17.41
C ALA A 119 10.85 4.09 15.87
N GLY A 120 10.48 5.24 15.31
CA GLY A 120 10.55 5.51 13.87
C GLY A 120 11.97 5.40 13.31
N LEU A 121 12.95 6.05 13.94
CA LEU A 121 14.35 5.99 13.51
C LEU A 121 14.92 4.57 13.57
N ALA A 122 14.62 3.81 14.61
CA ALA A 122 15.05 2.42 14.72
C ALA A 122 14.45 1.57 13.58
N THR A 123 13.16 1.74 13.30
CA THR A 123 12.46 1.06 12.19
C THR A 123 13.06 1.43 10.85
N LEU A 124 13.29 2.73 10.60
CA LEU A 124 13.86 3.20 9.34
C LEU A 124 15.29 2.67 9.10
N LYS A 125 16.10 2.51 10.16
CA LYS A 125 17.43 1.87 10.04
C LYS A 125 17.35 0.39 9.67
N LEU A 126 16.31 -0.31 10.09
CA LEU A 126 16.09 -1.73 9.75
C LEU A 126 15.64 -1.89 8.30
N VAL A 127 14.71 -1.05 7.82
CA VAL A 127 14.23 -1.14 6.42
C VAL A 127 15.27 -0.68 5.39
N ASP A 128 16.27 0.10 5.83
CA ASP A 128 17.41 0.58 5.03
C ASP A 128 18.59 -0.42 4.98
N GLN A 129 18.48 -1.57 5.65
CA GLN A 129 19.53 -2.59 5.58
C GLN A 129 19.65 -3.15 4.15
N PRO A 130 20.87 -3.36 3.63
CA PRO A 130 21.07 -3.98 2.32
C PRO A 130 20.36 -5.33 2.21
N GLY A 131 19.66 -5.57 1.10
CA GLY A 131 18.93 -6.82 0.86
C GLY A 131 17.55 -6.90 1.52
N PHE A 132 17.15 -5.92 2.35
CA PHE A 132 15.86 -5.95 3.04
C PHE A 132 14.68 -5.98 2.07
N GLN A 133 14.68 -5.07 1.07
CA GLN A 133 13.58 -4.93 0.12
C GLN A 133 13.51 -6.16 -0.81
N GLU A 134 14.65 -6.65 -1.28
CA GLU A 134 14.74 -7.84 -2.13
C GLU A 134 14.20 -9.09 -1.40
N ARG A 135 14.58 -9.27 -0.12
CA ARG A 135 14.11 -10.38 0.69
C ARG A 135 12.60 -10.31 0.89
N ILE A 136 12.06 -9.16 1.32
CA ILE A 136 10.64 -9.05 1.63
C ILE A 136 9.76 -9.17 0.38
N GLU A 137 10.22 -8.65 -0.77
CA GLU A 137 9.52 -8.82 -2.06
C GLU A 137 9.53 -10.28 -2.50
N SER A 138 10.65 -11.00 -2.31
CA SER A 138 10.72 -12.45 -2.59
C SER A 138 9.74 -13.26 -1.73
N ILE A 139 9.71 -13.02 -0.41
CA ILE A 139 8.77 -13.71 0.49
C ILE A 139 7.31 -13.39 0.14
N THR A 140 7.01 -12.12 -0.17
CA THR A 140 5.66 -11.70 -0.56
C THR A 140 5.24 -12.36 -1.88
N GLN A 141 6.15 -12.45 -2.85
CA GLN A 141 5.89 -13.11 -4.13
C GLN A 141 5.66 -14.61 -3.96
N GLN A 142 6.43 -15.28 -3.08
CA GLN A 142 6.23 -16.70 -2.75
C GLN A 142 4.84 -16.93 -2.15
N LEU A 143 4.41 -16.09 -1.21
CA LEU A 143 3.07 -16.16 -0.62
C LEU A 143 1.96 -16.04 -1.67
N VAL A 144 1.95 -14.97 -2.48
CA VAL A 144 0.86 -14.77 -3.45
C VAL A 144 0.86 -15.82 -4.57
N THR A 145 2.04 -16.24 -5.03
CA THR A 145 2.13 -17.27 -6.08
C THR A 145 1.65 -18.62 -5.54
N GLY A 146 2.03 -18.94 -4.30
CA GLY A 146 1.56 -20.14 -3.61
C GLY A 146 0.05 -20.15 -3.40
N LEU A 147 -0.54 -19.04 -2.93
CA LEU A 147 -1.99 -18.93 -2.74
C LEU A 147 -2.75 -19.17 -4.05
N ALA A 148 -2.30 -18.55 -5.14
CA ALA A 148 -2.91 -18.76 -6.45
C ALA A 148 -2.74 -20.20 -6.98
N ALA A 149 -1.62 -20.85 -6.67
CA ALA A 149 -1.39 -22.25 -7.03
C ALA A 149 -2.29 -23.21 -6.24
N GLU A 150 -2.48 -22.99 -4.94
CA GLU A 150 -3.36 -23.82 -4.10
C GLU A 150 -4.84 -23.64 -4.48
N ALA A 151 -5.29 -22.40 -4.74
CA ALA A 151 -6.64 -22.15 -5.22
C ALA A 151 -6.92 -22.87 -6.56
N ARG A 152 -5.95 -22.86 -7.48
CA ARG A 152 -6.05 -23.54 -8.77
C ARG A 152 -6.18 -25.06 -8.62
N LYS A 153 -5.44 -25.68 -7.70
CA LYS A 153 -5.54 -27.13 -7.40
C LYS A 153 -6.94 -27.50 -6.89
N ALA A 154 -7.55 -26.61 -6.10
CA ALA A 154 -8.90 -26.78 -5.57
C ALA A 154 -10.02 -26.36 -6.56
N GLY A 155 -9.69 -25.91 -7.77
CA GLY A 155 -10.69 -25.45 -8.76
C GLY A 155 -11.39 -24.14 -8.40
N VAL A 156 -10.81 -23.34 -7.49
CA VAL A 156 -11.39 -22.06 -7.05
C VAL A 156 -10.91 -20.92 -7.95
N ILE A 157 -11.84 -20.12 -8.47
CA ILE A 157 -11.51 -18.90 -9.23
C ILE A 157 -10.89 -17.88 -8.28
N PHE A 158 -9.59 -17.65 -8.44
CA PHE A 158 -8.79 -16.84 -7.55
C PHE A 158 -7.60 -16.23 -8.28
N SER A 159 -7.23 -15.02 -7.88
CA SER A 159 -6.02 -14.34 -8.29
C SER A 159 -5.43 -13.55 -7.12
N SER A 160 -4.17 -13.20 -7.26
CA SER A 160 -3.45 -12.41 -6.26
C SER A 160 -2.32 -11.64 -6.94
N GLN A 161 -1.90 -10.54 -6.34
CA GLN A 161 -0.75 -9.76 -6.80
C GLN A 161 -0.02 -9.15 -5.60
N SER A 162 1.21 -8.74 -5.82
CA SER A 162 2.03 -8.09 -4.79
C SER A 162 2.90 -6.99 -5.38
N ILE A 163 3.31 -6.06 -4.51
CA ILE A 163 4.36 -5.08 -4.80
C ILE A 163 5.08 -4.72 -3.51
N GLY A 164 6.42 -4.87 -3.50
CA GLY A 164 7.19 -4.81 -2.26
C GLY A 164 6.64 -5.81 -1.24
N SER A 165 6.27 -5.32 -0.06
CA SER A 165 5.65 -6.16 0.99
C SER A 165 4.12 -6.09 1.07
N MET A 166 3.47 -5.42 0.11
CA MET A 166 2.00 -5.35 0.02
C MET A 166 1.50 -6.47 -0.89
N PHE A 167 0.38 -7.08 -0.54
CA PHE A 167 -0.28 -8.04 -1.40
C PHE A 167 -1.80 -7.91 -1.37
N GLY A 168 -2.46 -8.33 -2.44
CA GLY A 168 -3.92 -8.46 -2.49
C GLY A 168 -4.31 -9.83 -2.99
N ILE A 169 -5.47 -10.29 -2.52
CA ILE A 169 -6.10 -11.56 -2.89
C ILE A 169 -7.52 -11.30 -3.35
N TYR A 170 -7.96 -12.02 -4.38
CA TYR A 170 -9.23 -11.77 -5.04
C TYR A 170 -9.88 -13.10 -5.43
N PHE A 171 -11.15 -13.27 -5.06
CA PHE A 171 -12.01 -14.32 -5.62
C PHE A 171 -12.53 -13.86 -6.99
N ARG A 172 -11.59 -13.78 -7.94
CA ARG A 172 -11.71 -13.33 -9.34
C ARG A 172 -10.56 -13.94 -10.16
N ASP A 173 -10.76 -14.10 -11.46
CA ASP A 173 -9.80 -14.70 -12.40
C ASP A 173 -8.53 -13.86 -12.64
N ALA A 174 -8.63 -12.54 -12.52
CA ALA A 174 -7.52 -11.61 -12.65
C ALA A 174 -7.53 -10.53 -11.54
N PRO A 175 -6.36 -9.97 -11.16
CA PRO A 175 -6.31 -8.85 -10.24
C PRO A 175 -7.11 -7.64 -10.77
N PRO A 176 -7.90 -6.96 -9.91
CA PRO A 176 -8.69 -5.82 -10.31
C PRO A 176 -7.82 -4.58 -10.58
N ARG A 177 -8.25 -3.80 -11.56
CA ARG A 177 -7.54 -2.57 -12.01
C ARG A 177 -8.26 -1.28 -11.62
N SER A 178 -9.40 -1.40 -10.94
CA SER A 178 -10.19 -0.27 -10.46
C SER A 178 -11.11 -0.70 -9.31
N LEU A 179 -11.63 0.27 -8.55
CA LEU A 179 -12.66 0.01 -7.55
C LEU A 179 -13.87 -0.73 -8.14
N ALA A 180 -14.28 -0.41 -9.37
CA ALA A 180 -15.41 -1.08 -10.01
C ALA A 180 -15.15 -2.58 -10.22
N GLU A 181 -13.93 -2.96 -10.59
CA GLU A 181 -13.53 -4.37 -10.70
C GLU A 181 -13.40 -5.03 -9.31
N VAL A 182 -12.92 -4.30 -8.29
CA VAL A 182 -12.89 -4.80 -6.88
C VAL A 182 -14.29 -5.12 -6.39
N MET A 183 -15.27 -4.26 -6.71
CA MET A 183 -16.68 -4.45 -6.32
C MET A 183 -17.34 -5.64 -7.02
N GLN A 184 -16.73 -6.21 -8.05
CA GLN A 184 -17.19 -7.42 -8.74
C GLN A 184 -16.60 -8.71 -8.15
N CYS A 185 -15.62 -8.61 -7.24
CA CYS A 185 -15.05 -9.78 -6.55
C CYS A 185 -16.09 -10.47 -5.66
N ASP A 186 -16.01 -11.81 -5.54
CA ASP A 186 -16.90 -12.58 -4.68
C ASP A 186 -16.56 -12.37 -3.19
N ARG A 187 -17.25 -11.38 -2.59
CA ARG A 187 -17.08 -11.01 -1.18
C ARG A 187 -17.54 -12.10 -0.22
N GLU A 188 -18.54 -12.90 -0.58
CA GLU A 188 -19.03 -13.98 0.28
C GLU A 188 -18.00 -15.11 0.37
N ARG A 189 -17.37 -15.47 -0.76
CA ARG A 189 -16.23 -16.40 -0.77
C ARG A 189 -15.07 -15.85 0.04
N PHE A 190 -14.74 -14.56 -0.09
CA PHE A 190 -13.71 -13.94 0.74
C PHE A 190 -14.02 -14.08 2.23
N ASN A 191 -15.25 -13.79 2.67
CA ASN A 191 -15.62 -13.89 4.09
C ASN A 191 -15.49 -15.33 4.60
N ARG A 192 -15.96 -16.32 3.84
CA ARG A 192 -15.80 -17.74 4.20
C ARG A 192 -14.33 -18.14 4.27
N PHE A 193 -13.52 -17.71 3.31
CA PHE A 193 -12.08 -17.94 3.29
C PHE A 193 -11.38 -17.31 4.50
N PHE A 194 -11.70 -16.05 4.82
CA PHE A 194 -11.15 -15.33 5.97
C PHE A 194 -11.42 -16.10 7.27
N HIS A 195 -12.66 -16.53 7.50
CA HIS A 195 -13.00 -17.30 8.71
C HIS A 195 -12.30 -18.66 8.76
N ALA A 196 -12.21 -19.37 7.63
CA ALA A 196 -11.48 -20.63 7.56
C ALA A 196 -9.98 -20.43 7.84
N MET A 197 -9.35 -19.38 7.28
CA MET A 197 -7.95 -19.04 7.57
C MET A 197 -7.75 -18.70 9.06
N LEU A 198 -8.71 -17.98 9.66
CA LEU A 198 -8.69 -17.66 11.08
C LEU A 198 -8.79 -18.90 11.99
N GLU A 199 -9.61 -19.89 11.63
CA GLU A 199 -9.67 -21.20 12.31
C GLU A 199 -8.33 -21.94 12.28
N HIS A 200 -7.53 -21.71 11.23
CA HIS A 200 -6.17 -22.25 11.09
C HIS A 200 -5.08 -21.35 11.73
N GLY A 201 -5.47 -20.29 12.46
CA GLY A 201 -4.54 -19.38 13.13
C GLY A 201 -3.89 -18.33 12.23
N ILE A 202 -4.38 -18.16 11.00
CA ILE A 202 -3.88 -17.14 10.07
C ILE A 202 -4.84 -15.95 10.04
N TYR A 203 -4.40 -14.84 10.64
CA TYR A 203 -5.18 -13.60 10.67
C TYR A 203 -4.86 -12.72 9.47
N LEU A 204 -5.74 -12.76 8.45
CA LEU A 204 -5.71 -11.83 7.32
C LEU A 204 -6.41 -10.51 7.68
N ALA A 205 -6.30 -9.50 6.81
CA ALA A 205 -7.14 -8.31 6.95
C ALA A 205 -8.63 -8.72 6.87
N PRO A 206 -9.49 -8.32 7.83
CA PRO A 206 -10.89 -8.75 7.89
C PRO A 206 -11.79 -7.96 6.91
N SER A 207 -11.30 -7.69 5.70
CA SER A 207 -11.99 -6.91 4.68
C SER A 207 -11.47 -7.29 3.29
N ALA A 208 -12.39 -7.54 2.36
CA ALA A 208 -12.06 -7.76 0.94
C ALA A 208 -11.53 -6.49 0.25
N TYR A 209 -11.58 -5.35 0.94
CA TYR A 209 -11.13 -4.03 0.48
C TYR A 209 -9.83 -3.58 1.14
N GLU A 210 -9.14 -4.45 1.85
CA GLU A 210 -7.84 -4.15 2.48
C GLU A 210 -6.75 -4.95 1.81
N THR A 211 -5.61 -4.30 1.56
CA THR A 211 -4.39 -5.00 1.21
C THR A 211 -3.86 -5.78 2.41
N GLY A 212 -3.23 -6.91 2.15
CA GLY A 212 -2.40 -7.63 3.11
C GLY A 212 -0.96 -7.09 3.15
N PHE A 213 -0.24 -7.46 4.21
CA PHE A 213 1.16 -7.06 4.43
C PHE A 213 2.00 -8.24 4.88
N VAL A 214 3.21 -8.34 4.33
CA VAL A 214 4.29 -9.18 4.87
C VAL A 214 5.19 -8.31 5.75
N SER A 215 5.72 -8.91 6.82
CA SER A 215 6.70 -8.26 7.70
C SER A 215 8.06 -8.95 7.57
N ALA A 216 9.10 -8.28 8.07
CA ALA A 216 10.45 -8.83 8.10
C ALA A 216 10.59 -10.12 8.95
N ALA A 217 9.59 -10.43 9.78
CA ALA A 217 9.55 -11.63 10.62
C ALA A 217 8.92 -12.84 9.92
N HIS A 218 8.37 -12.68 8.71
CA HIS A 218 7.92 -13.80 7.90
C HIS A 218 9.07 -14.27 7.02
N ASP A 219 9.35 -15.56 7.07
CA ASP A 219 10.25 -16.26 6.15
C ASP A 219 9.51 -17.46 5.52
N THR A 220 10.25 -18.34 4.85
CA THR A 220 9.70 -19.54 4.20
C THR A 220 8.79 -20.37 5.11
N PRO A 221 9.11 -20.65 6.39
CA PRO A 221 8.25 -21.47 7.26
C PRO A 221 6.87 -20.87 7.51
N GLU A 222 6.77 -19.55 7.73
CA GLU A 222 5.49 -18.87 7.92
C GLU A 222 4.67 -18.87 6.63
N VAL A 223 5.33 -18.71 5.48
CA VAL A 223 4.67 -18.82 4.16
C VAL A 223 4.15 -20.24 3.95
N GLU A 224 4.97 -21.28 4.18
CA GLU A 224 4.55 -22.67 4.03
C GLU A 224 3.37 -23.03 4.94
N THR A 225 3.42 -22.61 6.20
CA THR A 225 2.31 -22.77 7.15
C THR A 225 1.04 -22.11 6.64
N THR A 226 1.15 -20.89 6.10
CA THR A 226 0.03 -20.15 5.51
C THR A 226 -0.54 -20.88 4.28
N LEU A 227 0.31 -21.44 3.42
CA LEU A 227 -0.11 -22.15 2.21
C LEU A 227 -0.78 -23.50 2.52
N VAL A 228 -0.30 -24.22 3.53
CA VAL A 228 -0.95 -25.45 4.02
C VAL A 228 -2.34 -25.16 4.54
N ALA A 229 -2.49 -24.10 5.34
CA ALA A 229 -3.81 -23.64 5.80
C ALA A 229 -4.71 -23.24 4.62
N ALA A 230 -4.18 -22.46 3.68
CA ALA A 230 -4.94 -22.00 2.51
C ALA A 230 -5.43 -23.15 1.64
N ARG A 231 -4.63 -24.22 1.44
CA ARG A 231 -5.06 -25.44 0.72
C ARG A 231 -6.34 -26.03 1.32
N SER A 232 -6.31 -26.32 2.63
CA SER A 232 -7.48 -26.83 3.38
C SER A 232 -8.67 -25.88 3.28
N CYS A 233 -8.43 -24.57 3.33
CA CYS A 233 -9.50 -23.57 3.22
C CYS A 233 -10.12 -23.53 1.82
N PHE A 234 -9.32 -23.61 0.75
CA PHE A 234 -9.83 -23.61 -0.62
C PHE A 234 -10.65 -24.87 -0.94
N GLU A 235 -10.24 -26.03 -0.44
CA GLU A 235 -10.98 -27.31 -0.58
C GLU A 235 -12.36 -27.27 0.10
N ARG A 236 -12.56 -26.41 1.12
CA ARG A 236 -13.88 -26.19 1.75
C ARG A 236 -14.77 -25.20 0.99
N LEU A 237 -14.20 -24.45 0.04
CA LEU A 237 -14.89 -23.42 -0.74
C LEU A 237 -15.33 -23.89 -2.13
N SER A 238 -14.83 -25.05 -2.56
CA SER A 238 -15.22 -25.73 -3.80
C SER A 238 -16.62 -26.34 -3.70
#